data_AF-A0A7C7C6U6-F1
#
_entry.id   AF-A0A7C7C6U6-F1
#
_cell.length_a   1.000
_cell.length_b   1.000
_cell.length_c   1.000
_cell.angle_alpha   90.00
_cell.angle_beta   90.00
_cell.angle_gamma   90.00
#
_symmetry.space_group_name_H-M   'P 1'
#
loop_
_entity.id
_entity.type
_entity.pdbx_description
1 polymer ?
#
loop_
_entity_poly.entity_id
_entity_poly.type
_entity_poly.pdbx_seq_one_letter_code
_entity_poly.pdbx_strand_id
1 'polypeptide(L)'
;MEFKLGYKTYPFSISLATCKRFTDATGLDLHDVLMDYIYEYSEVSAEKDLKKVSVMSKVHSRAIACEVFRAITDKDKEIPLAEFQDATYLTSWFRSKDIDEMSEPWPLVLVNVAMDVNKYINDNLHVKKKDT
;
A
#
# COMPACT_ATOMS: atom_id res chain seq x y z
N MET A 1 11.84 2.07 0.34
CA MET A 1 10.92 1.27 1.18
C MET A 1 10.58 0.01 0.39
N GLU A 2 10.02 -1.01 1.02
CA GLU A 2 9.60 -2.24 0.34
C GLU A 2 8.32 -2.79 0.97
N PHE A 3 7.48 -3.46 0.16
CA PHE A 3 6.34 -4.20 0.67
C PHE A 3 6.35 -5.62 0.11
N LYS A 4 5.66 -6.53 0.80
CA LYS A 4 5.48 -7.91 0.35
C LYS A 4 4.03 -8.14 -0.03
N LEU A 5 3.80 -8.70 -1.22
CA LEU A 5 2.46 -9.04 -1.70
C LEU A 5 2.51 -10.39 -2.41
N GLY A 6 1.75 -11.35 -1.86
CA GLY A 6 1.96 -12.76 -2.18
C GLY A 6 3.42 -13.16 -1.92
N TYR A 7 4.02 -13.91 -2.84
CA TYR A 7 5.37 -14.47 -2.70
C TYR A 7 6.50 -13.54 -3.15
N LYS A 8 6.22 -12.26 -3.39
CA LYS A 8 7.21 -11.30 -3.94
C LYS A 8 7.35 -10.09 -3.04
N THR A 9 8.59 -9.61 -2.94
CA THR A 9 8.95 -8.33 -2.33
C THR A 9 9.15 -7.30 -3.41
N TYR A 10 8.50 -6.14 -3.25
CA TYR A 10 8.56 -5.06 -4.23
C TYR A 10 9.20 -3.82 -3.59
N PRO A 11 10.30 -3.31 -4.15
CA PRO A 11 10.81 -2.01 -3.76
C PRO A 11 9.83 -0.93 -4.22
N PHE A 12 9.65 0.11 -3.40
CA PHE A 12 8.78 1.23 -3.76
C PHE A 12 9.31 2.56 -3.26
N SER A 13 8.82 3.63 -3.89
CA SER A 13 9.09 5.00 -3.45
C SER A 13 7.97 5.96 -3.84
N ILE A 14 7.82 7.01 -3.05
CA ILE A 14 6.87 8.09 -3.32
C ILE A 14 7.59 9.27 -3.96
N SER A 15 6.99 9.78 -5.03
CA SER A 15 7.47 10.92 -5.81
C SER A 15 6.28 11.59 -6.49
N LEU A 16 6.46 12.80 -7.02
CA LEU A 16 5.42 13.46 -7.82
C LEU A 16 5.02 12.62 -9.04
N ALA A 17 5.97 11.94 -9.68
CA ALA A 17 5.70 11.05 -10.81
C ALA A 17 4.83 9.85 -10.38
N THR A 18 5.10 9.27 -9.21
CA THR A 18 4.29 8.20 -8.62
C THR A 18 2.84 8.65 -8.43
N CYS A 19 2.61 9.81 -7.79
CA CYS A 19 1.27 10.32 -7.55
C CYS A 19 0.55 10.61 -8.86
N LYS A 20 1.22 11.24 -9.83
CA LYS A 20 0.66 11.51 -11.16
C LYS A 20 0.23 10.24 -11.88
N ARG A 21 1.09 9.20 -11.93
CA ARG A 21 0.76 7.92 -12.57
C ARG A 21 -0.50 7.28 -11.97
N PHE A 22 -0.64 7.36 -10.65
CA PHE A 22 -1.82 6.85 -9.96
C PHE A 22 -3.08 7.65 -10.33
N THR A 23 -3.00 8.98 -10.31
CA THR A 23 -4.12 9.86 -10.68
C THR A 23 -4.51 9.69 -12.14
N ASP A 24 -3.55 9.59 -13.06
CA ASP A 24 -3.83 9.37 -14.48
C ASP A 24 -4.54 8.02 -14.73
N ALA A 25 -4.26 6.99 -13.92
CA ALA A 25 -4.86 5.67 -14.04
C ALA A 25 -6.25 5.54 -13.37
N THR A 26 -6.49 6.29 -12.29
CA THR A 26 -7.67 6.08 -11.44
C THR A 26 -8.61 7.28 -11.32
N GLY A 27 -8.11 8.49 -11.64
CA GLY A 27 -8.79 9.75 -11.35
C GLY A 27 -8.78 10.15 -9.88
N LEU A 28 -8.06 9.43 -9.01
CA LEU A 28 -7.99 9.67 -7.56
C LEU A 28 -6.63 10.24 -7.15
N ASP A 29 -6.60 10.92 -6.00
CA ASP A 29 -5.35 11.33 -5.38
C ASP A 29 -4.75 10.18 -4.54
N LEU A 30 -3.45 9.93 -4.72
CA LEU A 30 -2.77 8.82 -4.04
C LEU A 30 -2.67 9.05 -2.53
N HIS A 31 -2.44 10.30 -2.09
CA HIS A 31 -2.34 10.61 -0.67
C HIS A 31 -3.68 10.46 0.02
N ASP A 32 -4.77 10.92 -0.60
CA ASP A 32 -6.12 10.74 -0.06
C ASP A 32 -6.44 9.25 0.10
N VAL A 33 -6.16 8.44 -0.92
CA VAL A 33 -6.36 6.98 -0.85
C VAL A 33 -5.56 6.35 0.28
N LEU A 34 -4.27 6.69 0.42
CA LEU A 34 -3.43 6.16 1.52
C LEU A 34 -3.90 6.65 2.89
N MET A 35 -4.35 7.90 2.99
CA MET A 35 -4.87 8.49 4.22
C MET A 35 -6.16 7.79 4.67
N ASP A 36 -7.07 7.45 3.75
CA ASP A 36 -8.29 6.70 4.06
C ASP A 36 -7.97 5.36 4.73
N TYR A 37 -6.96 4.64 4.24
CA TYR A 37 -6.52 3.39 4.86
C TYR A 37 -5.94 3.59 6.26
N ILE A 38 -5.17 4.65 6.50
CA ILE A 38 -4.64 4.97 7.84
C ILE A 38 -5.79 5.30 8.79
N TYR A 39 -6.71 6.15 8.35
CA TYR A 39 -7.85 6.60 9.13
C TYR A 39 -8.73 5.41 9.53
N GLU A 40 -9.21 4.64 8.55
CA GLU A 40 -10.07 3.50 8.78
C GLU A 40 -9.37 2.42 9.63
N TYR A 41 -8.08 2.19 9.42
CA TYR A 41 -7.34 1.22 10.24
C TYR A 41 -7.26 1.67 11.70
N SER A 42 -7.15 2.97 11.96
CA SER A 42 -7.09 3.50 13.32
C SER A 42 -8.37 3.22 14.11
N GLU A 43 -9.53 3.35 13.45
CA GLU A 43 -10.86 3.05 14.01
C GLU A 43 -11.05 1.56 14.35
N VAL A 44 -10.39 0.65 13.62
CA VAL A 44 -10.50 -0.81 13.84
C VAL A 44 -9.24 -1.44 14.43
N SER A 45 -8.30 -0.63 14.92
CA SER A 45 -6.97 -1.10 15.36
C SER A 45 -7.02 -2.10 16.53
N ALA A 46 -8.03 -1.98 17.40
CA ALA A 46 -8.26 -2.88 18.53
C ALA A 46 -9.02 -4.17 18.16
N GLU A 47 -9.53 -4.27 16.93
CA GLU A 47 -10.38 -5.38 16.49
C GLU A 47 -9.58 -6.64 16.10
N LYS A 48 -10.29 -7.76 15.95
CA LYS A 48 -9.72 -9.01 15.43
C LYS A 48 -9.32 -8.88 13.96
N ASP A 49 -8.32 -9.65 13.52
CA ASP A 49 -7.75 -9.56 12.16
C ASP A 49 -8.78 -9.70 11.05
N LEU A 50 -9.71 -10.66 11.14
CA LEU A 50 -10.77 -10.79 10.13
C LEU A 50 -11.65 -9.55 10.01
N LYS A 51 -11.95 -8.89 11.13
CA LYS A 51 -12.72 -7.64 11.13
C LYS A 51 -11.92 -6.52 10.46
N LYS A 52 -10.63 -6.40 10.80
CA LYS A 52 -9.70 -5.46 10.14
C LYS A 52 -9.66 -5.69 8.63
N VAL A 53 -9.37 -6.91 8.18
CA VAL A 53 -9.31 -7.26 6.75
C VAL A 53 -10.63 -6.97 6.05
N SER A 54 -11.77 -7.29 6.67
CA SER A 54 -13.09 -7.04 6.10
C SER A 54 -13.40 -5.56 5.92
N VAL A 55 -13.02 -4.71 6.89
CA VAL A 55 -13.20 -3.26 6.80
C VAL A 55 -12.22 -2.66 5.78
N MET A 56 -10.94 -3.00 5.88
CA MET A 56 -9.91 -2.50 4.95
C MET A 56 -10.21 -2.86 3.49
N SER A 57 -10.76 -4.05 3.23
CA SER A 57 -11.14 -4.46 1.85
C SER A 57 -12.26 -3.62 1.24
N LYS A 58 -12.97 -2.80 2.03
CA LYS A 58 -14.10 -1.97 1.59
C LYS A 58 -13.76 -0.49 1.48
N VAL A 59 -12.59 -0.07 1.97
CA VAL A 59 -12.15 1.33 1.92
C VAL A 59 -12.06 1.78 0.47
N HIS A 60 -11.33 1.01 -0.34
CA HIS A 60 -11.29 1.17 -1.79
C HIS A 60 -11.44 -0.19 -2.47
N SER A 61 -11.90 -0.17 -3.72
CA SER A 61 -11.96 -1.41 -4.50
C SER A 61 -10.57 -2.01 -4.68
N ARG A 62 -10.49 -3.34 -4.79
CA ARG A 62 -9.21 -4.03 -5.05
C ARG A 62 -8.52 -3.53 -6.32
N ALA A 63 -9.27 -3.10 -7.34
CA ALA A 63 -8.69 -2.51 -8.55
C ALA A 63 -7.87 -1.25 -8.24
N ILE A 64 -8.40 -0.38 -7.38
CA ILE A 64 -7.68 0.81 -6.90
C ILE A 64 -6.45 0.40 -6.08
N ALA A 65 -6.56 -0.59 -5.20
CA ALA A 65 -5.42 -1.10 -4.44
C ALA A 65 -4.29 -1.63 -5.35
N CYS A 66 -4.63 -2.38 -6.40
CA CYS A 66 -3.66 -2.85 -7.39
C CYS A 66 -2.97 -1.68 -8.13
N GLU A 67 -3.71 -0.63 -8.46
CA GLU A 67 -3.14 0.58 -9.05
C GLU A 67 -2.22 1.33 -8.08
N VAL A 68 -2.54 1.35 -6.78
CA VAL A 68 -1.61 1.87 -5.77
C VAL A 68 -0.30 1.08 -5.82
N PHE A 69 -0.36 -0.25 -5.70
CA PHE A 69 0.84 -1.10 -5.73
C PHE A 69 1.66 -0.86 -7.01
N ARG A 70 1.01 -0.87 -8.17
CA ARG A 70 1.68 -0.62 -9.45
C ARG A 70 2.34 0.75 -9.51
N ALA A 71 1.63 1.80 -9.12
CA ALA A 71 2.13 3.17 -9.22
C ALA A 71 3.38 3.40 -8.36
N ILE A 72 3.42 2.83 -7.15
CA ILE A 72 4.50 3.05 -6.17
C ILE A 72 5.76 2.21 -6.44
N THR A 73 5.63 1.05 -7.09
CA THR A 73 6.75 0.10 -7.30
C THR A 73 7.73 0.48 -8.41
N ASP A 74 7.52 1.60 -9.07
CA ASP A 74 8.16 1.84 -10.36
C ASP A 74 9.30 2.86 -10.30
N LYS A 75 10.53 2.33 -10.46
CA LYS A 75 11.76 3.09 -10.72
C LYS A 75 12.59 2.58 -11.90
N ASP A 76 12.59 1.28 -12.21
CA ASP A 76 13.44 0.71 -13.28
C ASP A 76 12.81 -0.50 -14.02
N LYS A 77 11.59 -0.92 -13.67
CA LYS A 77 10.92 -2.10 -14.26
C LYS A 77 9.41 -1.87 -14.30
N GLU A 78 8.84 -1.90 -15.49
CA GLU A 78 7.40 -1.85 -15.69
C GLU A 78 6.78 -3.19 -15.26
N ILE A 79 6.33 -3.27 -14.01
CA ILE A 79 5.62 -4.44 -13.49
C ILE A 79 4.16 -4.35 -13.96
N PRO A 80 3.65 -5.35 -14.70
CA PRO A 80 2.30 -5.31 -15.24
C PRO A 80 1.25 -5.34 -14.13
N LEU A 81 0.14 -4.62 -14.32
CA LEU A 81 -0.99 -4.61 -13.37
C LEU A 81 -1.50 -6.02 -13.04
N ALA A 82 -1.48 -6.91 -14.03
CA ALA A 82 -1.91 -8.30 -13.89
C ALA A 82 -1.14 -9.05 -12.78
N GLU A 83 0.12 -8.70 -12.54
CA GLU A 83 0.91 -9.31 -11.46
C GLU A 83 0.35 -8.94 -10.08
N PHE A 84 0.01 -7.67 -9.87
CA PHE A 84 -0.61 -7.23 -8.61
C PHE A 84 -2.02 -7.80 -8.45
N GLN A 85 -2.79 -7.87 -9.54
CA GLN A 85 -4.10 -8.50 -9.53
C GLN A 85 -4.00 -9.97 -9.10
N ASP A 86 -3.11 -10.75 -9.71
CA ASP A 86 -2.88 -12.15 -9.34
C ASP A 86 -2.43 -12.29 -7.89
N ALA A 87 -1.45 -11.49 -7.46
CA ALA A 87 -0.95 -11.53 -6.09
C ALA A 87 -2.05 -11.22 -5.05
N THR A 88 -2.93 -10.25 -5.31
CA THR A 88 -4.07 -9.95 -4.42
C THR A 88 -5.17 -11.03 -4.41
N TYR A 89 -5.23 -11.93 -5.40
CA TYR A 89 -6.09 -13.12 -5.36
C TYR A 89 -5.49 -14.26 -4.54
N LEU A 90 -4.15 -14.37 -4.50
CA LEU A 90 -3.44 -15.46 -3.85
C LEU A 90 -3.10 -15.21 -2.37
N THR A 91 -3.30 -13.98 -1.88
CA THR A 91 -3.08 -13.65 -0.46
C THR A 91 -4.18 -14.24 0.44
N SER A 92 -3.80 -14.68 1.64
CA SER A 92 -4.73 -15.21 2.64
C SER A 92 -5.65 -14.12 3.19
N TRP A 93 -6.70 -14.52 3.90
CA TRP A 93 -7.54 -13.62 4.69
C TRP A 93 -7.07 -13.50 6.14
N PHE A 94 -6.17 -14.38 6.57
CA PHE A 94 -5.54 -14.33 7.89
C PHE A 94 -4.07 -13.99 7.73
N ARG A 95 -3.52 -13.27 8.72
CA ARG A 95 -2.06 -13.11 8.82
C ARG A 95 -1.44 -14.49 9.01
N SER A 96 -0.35 -14.77 8.29
CA SER A 96 0.37 -16.02 8.56
C SER A 96 1.13 -15.89 9.88
N LYS A 97 1.25 -17.02 10.58
CA LYS A 97 2.13 -17.13 11.77
C LYS A 97 3.58 -17.39 11.38
N ASP A 98 3.80 -17.91 10.17
CA ASP A 98 5.12 -18.18 9.63
C ASP A 98 5.53 -17.04 8.68
N ILE A 99 6.63 -16.37 9.04
CA ILE A 99 7.22 -15.26 8.28
C ILE A 99 7.56 -15.68 6.83
N ASP A 100 7.84 -16.96 6.63
CA ASP A 100 8.22 -17.55 5.34
C ASP A 100 7.01 -17.88 4.45
N GLU A 101 5.79 -17.93 5.01
CA GLU A 101 4.57 -18.27 4.27
C GLU A 101 3.91 -17.06 3.56
N MET A 102 4.53 -15.88 3.63
CA MET A 102 4.31 -14.68 2.79
C MET A 102 2.88 -14.51 2.23
N SER A 103 1.88 -14.49 3.11
CA SER A 103 0.46 -14.49 2.72
C SER A 103 -0.36 -13.44 3.47
N GLU A 104 0.29 -12.35 3.89
CA GLU A 104 -0.41 -11.22 4.50
C GLU A 104 -1.57 -10.75 3.61
N PRO A 105 -2.78 -10.56 4.16
CA PRO A 105 -3.92 -10.07 3.40
C PRO A 105 -3.57 -8.74 2.73
N TRP A 106 -3.80 -8.63 1.43
CA TRP A 106 -3.50 -7.42 0.66
C TRP A 106 -4.02 -6.10 1.29
N PRO A 107 -5.20 -6.05 1.96
CA PRO A 107 -5.65 -4.80 2.56
C PRO A 107 -4.74 -4.35 3.71
N LEU A 108 -4.18 -5.29 4.47
CA LEU A 108 -3.23 -5.00 5.55
C LEU A 108 -1.86 -4.63 5.01
N VAL A 109 -1.46 -5.22 3.87
CA VAL A 109 -0.25 -4.78 3.14
C VAL A 109 -0.39 -3.30 2.75
N LEU A 110 -1.57 -2.89 2.27
CA LEU A 110 -1.80 -1.50 1.86
C LEU A 110 -1.80 -0.52 3.04
N VAL A 111 -2.32 -0.93 4.21
CA VAL A 111 -2.17 -0.17 5.46
C VAL A 111 -0.70 0.02 5.82
N ASN A 112 0.10 -1.06 5.78
CA ASN A 112 1.53 -0.97 6.08
C ASN A 112 2.26 -0.03 5.11
N VAL A 113 1.95 -0.12 3.81
CA VAL A 113 2.45 0.82 2.80
C VAL A 113 2.08 2.25 3.15
N ALA A 114 0.83 2.53 3.50
CA ALA A 114 0.40 3.87 3.86
C ALA A 114 1.15 4.42 5.09
N MET A 115 1.33 3.58 6.10
CA MET A 115 2.10 3.92 7.31
C MET A 115 3.58 4.21 6.99
N ASP A 116 4.20 3.38 6.14
CA ASP A 116 5.59 3.57 5.69
C ASP A 116 5.75 4.87 4.89
N VAL A 117 4.80 5.18 4.01
CA VAL A 117 4.76 6.44 3.27
C VAL A 117 4.65 7.63 4.20
N ASN A 118 3.72 7.59 5.16
CA ASN A 118 3.54 8.66 6.14
C ASN A 118 4.81 8.86 6.97
N LYS A 119 5.43 7.77 7.44
CA LYS A 119 6.71 7.81 8.16
C LYS A 119 7.81 8.45 7.30
N TYR A 120 7.97 8.00 6.05
CA TYR A 120 8.95 8.55 5.13
C TYR A 120 8.75 10.05 4.92
N ILE A 121 7.53 10.52 4.73
CA ILE A 121 7.25 11.96 4.58
C ILE A 121 7.68 12.71 5.85
N ASN A 122 7.23 12.27 7.03
CA ASN A 122 7.55 12.92 8.30
C ASN A 122 9.05 12.98 8.58
N ASP A 123 9.77 11.88 8.34
CA ASP A 123 11.23 11.81 8.53
C ASP A 123 11.97 12.78 7.58
N ASN A 124 11.41 13.07 6.40
CA ASN A 124 12.02 13.94 5.39
C ASN A 124 11.52 15.39 5.43
N LEU A 125 10.50 15.74 6.23
CA LEU A 125 10.00 17.12 6.38
C LEU A 125 11.08 18.07 6.93
N HIS A 126 11.95 17.57 7.81
CA HIS A 126 12.97 18.37 8.50
C HIS A 126 14.25 18.59 7.68
N VAL A 127 14.50 17.77 6.65
CA VAL A 127 15.73 17.82 5.86
C VAL A 127 15.75 19.05 4.92
N LYS A 128 14.59 19.61 4.57
CA LYS A 128 14.49 20.77 3.66
C LYS A 128 14.64 22.15 4.33
N LYS A 129 14.74 22.27 5.65
CA LYS A 129 14.85 23.58 6.34
C LYS A 129 16.30 24.04 6.62
N LYS A 130 17.32 23.44 6.00
CA LYS A 130 18.73 23.81 6.24
C LYS A 130 19.37 24.74 5.21
N ASP A 131 18.67 25.14 4.17
CA ASP A 131 19.16 26.14 3.20
C ASP A 131 18.06 27.13 2.84
N THR A 132 17.85 28.13 3.70
CA THR A 132 17.51 29.51 3.28
C THR A 132 17.83 30.50 4.40
#